data_AF-A0A1I0H9Q2-F1
#
_entry.id   AF-A0A1I0H9Q2-F1
#
_cell.length_a   1.000
_cell.length_b   1.000
_cell.length_c   1.000
_cell.angle_alpha   90.00
_cell.angle_beta   90.00
_cell.angle_gamma   90.00
#
_symmetry.space_group_name_H-M   'P 1'
#
loop_
_entity.id
_entity.type
_entity.pdbx_description
1 polymer ?
#
loop_
_entity_poly.entity_id
_entity_poly.type
_entity_poly.pdbx_seq_one_letter_code
_entity_poly.pdbx_strand_id
1 'polypeptide(L)'
;MDSLAIPQDFSVEDNGHIVVKAAGKTAHAAFPEGSDSAAVRLARVMAGAPFLTEKEKACFRFPDQGFADYYGEGMGIGFEDGLSGRLTLVGGMARTERGRFIQNFNIRYPVTADAEALVRQMSAIAGT
;
A
#
# COMPACT_ATOMS: atom_id res chain seq x y z
N MET A 1 28.52 -14.81 -6.38
CA MET A 1 27.38 -14.37 -5.56
C MET A 1 26.56 -13.48 -6.46
N ASP A 2 25.57 -14.09 -7.10
CA ASP A 2 24.82 -13.46 -8.17
C ASP A 2 24.13 -12.20 -7.65
N SER A 3 24.40 -11.09 -8.33
CA SER A 3 23.61 -9.88 -8.18
C SER A 3 22.18 -10.26 -8.50
N LEU A 4 21.34 -10.40 -7.47
CA LEU A 4 19.90 -10.22 -7.66
C LEU A 4 19.76 -8.93 -8.45
N ALA A 5 19.18 -8.99 -9.64
CA ALA A 5 18.92 -7.81 -10.45
C ALA A 5 17.95 -6.95 -9.66
N ILE A 6 18.47 -6.08 -8.80
CA ILE A 6 17.70 -5.09 -8.10
C ILE A 6 17.18 -4.17 -9.20
N PRO A 7 15.85 -4.07 -9.42
CA PRO A 7 15.31 -3.11 -10.38
C PRO A 7 15.90 -1.72 -10.07
N GLN A 8 16.15 -0.86 -11.06
CA GLN A 8 16.74 0.48 -10.83
C GLN A 8 16.05 1.28 -9.71
N ASP A 9 14.79 0.96 -9.45
CA ASP A 9 13.95 1.59 -8.44
C ASP A 9 14.16 1.06 -7.02
N PHE A 10 15.12 0.15 -6.78
CA PHE A 10 15.45 -0.36 -5.45
C PHE A 10 16.94 -0.21 -5.15
N SER A 11 17.29 -0.06 -3.87
CA SER A 11 18.67 -0.18 -3.40
C SER A 11 18.73 -0.89 -2.05
N VAL A 12 19.86 -1.56 -1.80
CA VAL A 12 20.14 -2.25 -0.53
C VAL A 12 21.50 -1.76 -0.03
N GLU A 13 21.54 -1.30 1.22
CA GLU A 13 22.75 -0.86 1.90
C GLU A 13 22.94 -1.72 3.17
N ASP A 14 24.17 -2.15 3.44
CA ASP A 14 24.53 -2.87 4.67
C ASP A 14 25.59 -2.05 5.43
N ASN A 15 25.15 -1.43 6.52
CA ASN A 15 25.99 -0.64 7.42
C ASN A 15 25.91 -1.18 8.85
N GLY A 16 25.93 -2.51 9.02
CA GLY A 16 25.64 -3.19 10.30
C GLY A 16 24.14 -3.35 10.57
N HIS A 17 23.32 -2.92 9.62
CA HIS A 17 21.89 -3.18 9.48
C HIS A 17 21.56 -3.09 7.99
N ILE A 18 20.59 -3.89 7.55
CA ILE A 18 20.14 -3.90 6.16
C ILE A 18 19.11 -2.79 5.97
N VAL A 19 19.38 -1.86 5.06
CA VAL A 19 18.45 -0.82 4.63
C VAL A 19 18.02 -1.11 3.21
N VAL A 20 16.71 -1.28 2.99
CA VAL A 20 16.12 -1.45 1.67
C VAL A 20 15.35 -0.17 1.31
N LYS A 21 15.65 0.41 0.16
CA LYS A 21 14.99 1.61 -0.36
C LYS A 21 14.27 1.27 -1.65
N ALA A 22 13.16 1.97 -1.90
CA ALA A 22 12.44 1.93 -3.16
C ALA A 22 12.12 3.35 -3.64
N ALA A 23 12.10 3.56 -4.95
CA ALA A 23 11.64 4.76 -5.61
C ALA A 23 10.35 4.47 -6.39
N GLY A 24 9.59 5.54 -6.64
CA GLY A 24 8.30 5.46 -7.31
C GLY A 24 7.95 6.79 -7.98
N LYS A 25 6.72 6.90 -8.50
CA LYS A 25 6.20 8.07 -9.19
C LYS A 25 5.03 8.64 -8.41
N THR A 26 5.09 9.92 -8.05
CA THR A 26 4.02 10.59 -7.34
C THR A 26 2.95 11.09 -8.32
N ALA A 27 1.69 11.05 -7.89
CA ALA A 27 0.60 11.76 -8.54
C ALA A 27 -0.32 12.36 -7.47
N HIS A 28 -1.23 13.22 -7.89
CA HIS A 28 -2.23 13.79 -7.00
C HIS A 28 -3.24 12.70 -6.58
N ALA A 29 -3.59 12.57 -5.30
CA ALA A 29 -4.46 11.48 -4.84
C ALA A 29 -5.88 11.48 -5.44
N ALA A 30 -6.32 12.63 -5.98
CA ALA A 30 -7.58 12.72 -6.74
C ALA A 30 -7.51 12.15 -8.16
N PHE A 31 -6.30 12.03 -8.72
CA PHE A 31 -6.01 11.53 -10.07
C PHE A 31 -4.79 10.59 -9.97
N PRO A 32 -4.94 9.45 -9.27
CA PRO A 32 -3.83 8.56 -8.94
C PRO A 32 -3.28 7.79 -10.15
N GLU A 33 -3.95 7.83 -11.29
CA GLU A 33 -3.57 7.10 -12.50
C GLU A 33 -2.18 7.49 -12.98
N GLY A 34 -1.35 6.48 -13.25
CA GLY A 34 0.05 6.68 -13.64
C GLY A 34 1.01 6.92 -12.47
N SER A 35 0.49 7.01 -11.23
CA SER A 35 1.34 6.94 -10.04
C SER A 35 1.90 5.54 -9.83
N ASP A 36 2.98 5.48 -9.06
CA ASP A 36 3.65 4.24 -8.75
C ASP A 36 4.22 4.32 -7.33
N SER A 37 3.51 3.68 -6.39
CA SER A 37 3.81 3.85 -4.97
C SER A 37 5.07 3.08 -4.57
N ALA A 38 6.11 3.82 -4.19
CA ALA A 38 7.34 3.26 -3.62
C ALA A 38 7.06 2.40 -2.38
N ALA A 39 6.08 2.78 -1.56
CA ALA A 39 5.69 2.03 -0.37
C ALA A 39 5.05 0.67 -0.72
N VAL A 40 4.15 0.64 -1.71
CA VAL A 40 3.51 -0.60 -2.17
C VAL A 40 4.53 -1.52 -2.84
N ARG A 41 5.44 -0.97 -3.64
CA ARG A 41 6.57 -1.71 -4.22
C ARG A 41 7.45 -2.34 -3.15
N LEU A 42 7.86 -1.56 -2.17
CA LEU A 42 8.68 -2.05 -1.07
C LEU A 42 7.94 -3.14 -0.29
N ALA A 43 6.66 -2.91 0.03
CA ALA A 43 5.80 -3.89 0.68
C ALA A 43 5.74 -5.21 -0.09
N ARG A 44 5.55 -5.19 -1.41
CA ARG A 44 5.52 -6.39 -2.25
C ARG A 44 6.80 -7.21 -2.14
N VAL A 45 7.96 -6.57 -2.18
CA VAL A 45 9.26 -7.25 -2.04
C VAL A 45 9.40 -7.83 -0.64
N MET A 46 9.08 -7.06 0.39
CA MET A 46 9.23 -7.49 1.79
C MET A 46 8.22 -8.59 2.17
N ALA A 47 7.02 -8.60 1.59
CA ALA A 47 6.02 -9.67 1.79
C ALA A 47 6.50 -11.04 1.28
N GLY A 48 7.45 -11.07 0.34
CA GLY A 48 8.08 -12.29 -0.20
C GLY A 48 9.49 -12.57 0.34
N ALA A 49 10.03 -11.72 1.22
CA ALA A 49 11.42 -11.82 1.64
C ALA A 49 11.68 -13.09 2.48
N PRO A 50 12.63 -13.96 2.08
CA PRO A 50 12.83 -15.27 2.73
C PRO A 50 13.39 -15.17 4.16
N PHE A 51 13.96 -14.02 4.51
CA PHE A 51 14.56 -13.75 5.82
C PHE A 51 13.59 -13.13 6.84
N LEU A 52 12.35 -12.83 6.43
CA LEU A 52 11.30 -12.36 7.34
C LEU A 52 10.46 -13.52 7.86
N THR A 53 9.97 -13.39 9.09
CA THR A 53 8.95 -14.27 9.66
C THR A 53 7.61 -14.08 8.96
N GLU A 54 6.72 -15.06 9.04
CA GLU A 54 5.37 -14.92 8.46
C GLU A 54 4.56 -13.78 9.08
N LYS A 55 4.80 -13.48 10.36
CA LYS A 55 4.18 -12.32 11.03
C LYS A 55 4.65 -11.00 10.43
N GLU A 56 5.95 -10.87 10.16
CA GLU A 56 6.51 -9.67 9.52
C GLU A 56 6.03 -9.55 8.07
N LYS A 57 6.01 -10.67 7.31
CA LYS A 57 5.46 -10.68 5.95
C LYS A 57 4.00 -10.26 5.93
N ALA A 58 3.19 -10.69 6.89
CA ALA A 58 1.79 -10.29 6.98
C ALA A 58 1.63 -8.76 7.10
N CYS A 59 2.50 -8.08 7.87
CA CYS A 59 2.51 -6.62 7.95
C CYS A 59 2.74 -5.94 6.59
N PHE A 60 3.53 -6.56 5.70
CA PHE A 60 3.80 -6.05 4.35
C PHE A 60 2.76 -6.48 3.32
N ARG A 61 2.06 -7.61 3.52
CA ARG A 61 0.95 -8.03 2.64
C ARG A 61 -0.21 -7.04 2.68
N PHE A 62 -0.50 -6.45 3.84
CA PHE A 62 -1.55 -5.44 3.97
C PHE A 62 -1.37 -4.24 3.02
N PRO A 63 -0.24 -3.51 3.04
CA PRO A 63 -0.03 -2.41 2.11
C PRO A 63 0.17 -2.87 0.66
N ASP A 64 0.78 -4.04 0.43
CA ASP A 64 0.95 -4.61 -0.93
C ASP A 64 -0.39 -4.91 -1.60
N GLN A 65 -1.31 -5.57 -0.90
CA GLN A 65 -2.59 -5.99 -1.45
C GLN A 65 -3.62 -4.88 -1.41
N GLY A 66 -3.75 -4.18 -0.28
CA GLY A 66 -4.79 -3.20 -0.05
C GLY A 66 -4.65 -1.92 -0.88
N PHE A 67 -3.44 -1.60 -1.35
CA PHE A 67 -3.17 -0.40 -2.15
C PHE A 67 -2.47 -0.75 -3.48
N ALA A 68 -2.64 -1.98 -3.97
CA ALA A 68 -2.13 -2.41 -5.27
C ALA A 68 -2.77 -1.66 -6.44
N ASP A 69 -4.01 -1.21 -6.24
CA ASP A 69 -4.82 -0.50 -7.21
C ASP A 69 -5.17 0.91 -6.73
N TYR A 70 -5.78 1.70 -7.62
CA TYR A 70 -6.15 3.09 -7.36
C TYR A 70 -7.59 3.26 -6.84
N TYR A 71 -8.42 2.23 -6.93
CA TYR A 71 -9.87 2.32 -6.82
C TYR A 71 -10.45 1.50 -5.66
N GLY A 72 -9.59 1.02 -4.75
CA GLY A 72 -9.98 0.34 -3.53
C GLY A 72 -10.38 -1.12 -3.71
N GLU A 73 -10.08 -1.75 -4.84
CA GLU A 73 -10.39 -3.16 -5.11
C GLU A 73 -9.65 -4.09 -4.12
N GLY A 74 -8.39 -3.78 -3.81
CA GLY A 74 -7.59 -4.52 -2.83
C GLY A 74 -8.13 -4.45 -1.39
N MET A 75 -8.93 -3.41 -1.08
CA MET A 75 -9.68 -3.28 0.17
C MET A 75 -11.14 -3.74 0.03
N GLY A 76 -11.54 -4.24 -1.15
CA GLY A 76 -12.89 -4.65 -1.48
C GLY A 76 -13.93 -3.53 -1.53
N ILE A 77 -13.51 -2.26 -1.48
CA ILE A 77 -14.39 -1.10 -1.40
C ILE A 77 -14.63 -0.43 -2.76
N GLY A 78 -14.22 -1.08 -3.86
CA GLY A 78 -14.43 -0.57 -5.21
C GLY A 78 -15.90 -0.20 -5.45
N PHE A 79 -16.14 1.07 -5.79
CA PHE A 79 -17.48 1.60 -6.01
C PHE A 79 -17.46 2.77 -6.99
N GLU A 80 -18.52 2.89 -7.80
CA GLU A 80 -18.70 3.95 -8.78
C GLU A 80 -20.18 4.34 -8.86
N ASP A 81 -20.45 5.63 -8.92
CA ASP A 81 -21.78 6.15 -9.24
C ASP A 81 -21.75 7.13 -10.41
N GLY A 82 -22.92 7.38 -10.99
CA GLY A 82 -23.05 8.28 -12.13
C GLY A 82 -22.92 9.78 -11.80
N LEU A 83 -22.92 10.17 -10.52
CA LEU A 83 -22.95 11.59 -10.10
C LEU A 83 -21.56 12.15 -9.78
N SER A 84 -20.73 11.33 -9.16
CA SER A 84 -19.44 11.68 -8.58
C SER A 84 -18.29 10.80 -9.08
N GLY A 85 -18.61 9.78 -9.87
CA GLY A 85 -17.64 8.92 -10.52
C GLY A 85 -17.15 7.80 -9.62
N ARG A 86 -15.92 7.35 -9.86
CA ARG A 86 -15.33 6.19 -9.20
C ARG A 86 -14.58 6.57 -7.92
N LEU A 87 -14.65 5.69 -6.93
CA LEU A 87 -13.86 5.77 -5.70
C LEU A 87 -12.36 5.75 -6.03
N THR A 88 -11.56 6.62 -5.40
CA THR A 88 -10.11 6.47 -5.38
C THR A 88 -9.59 6.20 -3.97
N LEU A 89 -8.56 5.36 -3.87
CA LEU A 89 -7.87 5.00 -2.64
C LEU A 89 -6.36 5.04 -2.87
N VAL A 90 -5.65 5.84 -2.06
CA VAL A 90 -4.20 6.00 -2.16
C VAL A 90 -3.54 5.80 -0.81
N GLY A 91 -2.63 4.82 -0.70
CA GLY A 91 -1.80 4.58 0.47
C GLY A 91 -0.69 5.64 0.61
N GLY A 92 -1.02 6.79 1.19
CA GLY A 92 -0.17 7.98 1.17
C GLY A 92 1.07 7.93 2.08
N MET A 93 0.98 7.35 3.27
CA MET A 93 2.12 7.28 4.20
C MET A 93 2.10 6.01 5.02
N ALA A 94 3.24 5.32 5.09
CA ALA A 94 3.47 4.19 5.97
C ALA A 94 4.56 4.53 6.99
N ARG A 95 4.37 4.18 8.26
CA ARG A 95 5.38 4.36 9.31
C ARG A 95 5.23 3.29 10.39
N THR A 96 6.30 3.08 11.16
CA THR A 96 6.23 2.29 12.38
C THR A 96 6.28 3.23 13.59
N GLU A 97 5.35 3.06 14.53
CA GLU A 97 5.32 3.81 15.78
C GLU A 97 5.02 2.88 16.95
N ARG A 98 5.90 2.88 17.97
CA ARG A 98 5.76 2.03 19.17
C ARG A 98 5.49 0.55 18.84
N GLY A 99 6.22 0.01 17.85
CA GLY A 99 6.09 -1.38 17.42
C GLY A 99 4.86 -1.68 16.57
N ARG A 100 4.09 -0.67 16.14
CA ARG A 100 2.92 -0.84 15.27
C ARG A 100 3.18 -0.25 13.89
N PHE A 101 2.86 -1.00 12.85
CA PHE A 101 2.80 -0.49 11.48
C PHE A 101 1.52 0.34 11.32
N ILE A 102 1.67 1.56 10.81
CA ILE A 102 0.59 2.52 10.61
C ILE A 102 0.61 2.93 9.14
N GLN A 103 -0.49 2.67 8.45
CA GLN A 103 -0.73 3.11 7.08
C GLN A 103 -1.84 4.16 7.08
N ASN A 104 -1.49 5.37 6.66
CA ASN A 104 -2.44 6.41 6.34
C ASN A 104 -2.80 6.34 4.85
N PHE A 105 -4.06 6.62 4.54
CA PHE A 105 -4.55 6.64 3.17
C PHE A 105 -5.42 7.87 2.92
N ASN A 106 -5.53 8.24 1.65
CA ASN A 106 -6.50 9.21 1.17
C ASN A 106 -7.58 8.45 0.39
N ILE A 107 -8.84 8.69 0.73
CA ILE A 107 -9.98 8.11 0.04
C ILE A 107 -10.87 9.23 -0.48
N ARG A 108 -11.33 9.09 -1.72
CA ARG A 108 -12.42 9.88 -2.29
C ARG A 108 -13.47 8.88 -2.73
N TYR A 109 -14.64 8.92 -2.12
CA TYR A 109 -15.69 7.95 -2.40
C TYR A 109 -16.91 8.63 -3.00
N PRO A 110 -17.71 7.91 -3.80
CA PRO A 110 -18.88 8.47 -4.44
C PRO A 110 -19.94 8.94 -3.43
N VAL A 111 -20.70 9.98 -3.77
CA VAL A 111 -21.67 10.63 -2.86
C VAL A 111 -22.77 9.68 -2.40
N THR A 112 -23.04 8.63 -3.19
CA THR A 112 -24.04 7.61 -2.86
C THR A 112 -23.50 6.46 -1.98
N ALA A 113 -22.21 6.45 -1.65
CA ALA A 113 -21.63 5.37 -0.84
C ALA A 113 -21.92 5.55 0.66
N ASP A 114 -22.14 4.43 1.36
CA ASP A 114 -22.25 4.39 2.82
C ASP A 114 -20.85 4.42 3.45
N ALA A 115 -20.47 5.58 3.99
CA ALA A 115 -19.18 5.78 4.64
C ALA A 115 -18.93 4.82 5.82
N GLU A 116 -19.96 4.46 6.59
CA GLU A 116 -19.79 3.52 7.70
C GLU A 116 -19.55 2.11 7.18
N ALA A 117 -20.21 1.70 6.10
CA ALA A 117 -19.96 0.42 5.45
C ALA A 117 -18.52 0.32 4.93
N LEU A 118 -18.03 1.38 4.28
CA LEU A 118 -16.64 1.47 3.82
C LEU A 118 -15.67 1.30 5.00
N VAL A 119 -15.89 2.03 6.11
CA VAL A 119 -15.04 1.93 7.31
C VAL A 119 -15.08 0.53 7.93
N ARG A 120 -16.26 -0.07 8.06
CA ARG A 120 -16.41 -1.45 8.56
C ARG A 120 -15.62 -2.45 7.70
N GLN A 121 -15.73 -2.34 6.39
CA GLN A 121 -15.05 -3.25 5.46
C GLN A 121 -13.53 -3.07 5.50
N MET A 122 -13.02 -1.83 5.46
CA MET A 122 -11.59 -1.56 5.59
C MET A 122 -11.03 -2.04 6.93
N SER A 123 -11.80 -1.90 8.02
CA SER A 123 -11.38 -2.32 9.36
C SER A 123 -11.23 -3.84 9.47
N ALA A 124 -12.05 -4.61 8.75
CA ALA A 124 -11.95 -6.07 8.70
C ALA A 124 -10.65 -6.54 8.02
N ILE A 125 -10.08 -5.74 7.11
CA ILE A 125 -8.84 -6.07 6.39
C ILE A 125 -7.59 -5.58 7.14
N ALA A 126 -7.67 -4.41 7.80
CA ALA A 126 -6.53 -3.84 8.54
C ALA A 126 -6.22 -4.52 9.89
N GLY A 127 -7.13 -5.38 10.38
CA GLY A 127 -7.14 -5.93 11.74
C GLY A 127 -6.70 -7.39 11.90
N THR A 128 -5.90 -7.94 10.99
CA THR A 128 -5.30 -9.28 11.09
C THR A 128 -3.78 -9.22 11.21
#